data_AF-A0A356ZW02-F1
#
_entry.id   AF-A0A356ZW02-F1
#
_cell.length_a   1.000
_cell.length_b   1.000
_cell.length_c   1.000
_cell.angle_alpha   90.00
_cell.angle_beta   90.00
_cell.angle_gamma   90.00
#
_symmetry.space_group_name_H-M   'P 1'
#
loop_
_entity.id
_entity.type
_entity.pdbx_description
1 polymer ?
#
loop_
_entity_poly.entity_id
_entity_poly.type
_entity_poly.pdbx_seq_one_letter_code
_entity_poly.pdbx_strand_id
1 'polypeptide(L)' 'MSHTGSVVGSDQAFDAALRYHRAIRVDSIRDMLDLAEAAMLGSFPQGNRLGIITISGGAGILMADAAYKA' A
#
# COMPACT_ATOMS: atom_id res chain seq x y z
N MET A 1 -0.30 17.81 15.47
CA MET A 1 0.83 18.76 15.48
C MET A 1 1.14 19.10 14.03
N SER A 2 1.01 20.36 13.62
CA SER A 2 1.22 20.78 12.23
C SER A 2 2.69 21.13 12.01
N HIS A 3 3.35 20.50 11.03
CA HIS A 3 4.75 20.78 10.67
C HIS A 3 4.89 22.14 9.96
N THR A 4 3.84 22.58 9.28
CA THR A 4 3.82 23.79 8.44
C THR A 4 3.05 24.95 9.08
N GLY A 5 2.49 24.76 10.27
CA GLY A 5 1.66 25.75 10.97
C GLY A 5 0.30 26.03 10.33
N SER A 6 -0.09 25.29 9.28
CA SER A 6 -1.39 25.43 8.62
C SER A 6 -2.50 24.73 9.41
N VAL A 7 -3.74 25.18 9.18
CA VAL A 7 -4.95 24.48 9.65
C VAL A 7 -4.92 23.04 9.14
N VAL A 8 -5.13 22.10 10.06
CA VAL A 8 -5.21 20.67 9.72
C VAL A 8 -6.47 20.46 8.87
N GLY A 9 -6.26 20.04 7.62
CA GLY A 9 -7.36 19.71 6.71
C GLY A 9 -8.13 18.47 7.16
N SER A 10 -9.33 18.26 6.59
CA SER A 10 -10.11 17.06 6.84
C SER A 10 -9.46 15.85 6.19
N ASP A 11 -9.04 14.89 7.02
CA ASP A 11 -8.48 13.63 6.55
C ASP A 11 -9.46 12.85 5.67
N GLN A 12 -10.75 12.86 6.04
CA GLN A 12 -11.81 12.21 5.28
C GLN A 12 -12.00 12.84 3.90
N ALA A 13 -11.90 14.17 3.80
CA ALA A 13 -12.00 14.85 2.51
C ALA A 13 -10.80 14.54 1.62
N PHE A 14 -9.60 14.44 2.20
CA PHE A 14 -8.38 14.06 1.48
C PHE A 14 -8.46 12.60 1.01
N ASP A 15 -8.88 11.68 1.87
CA ASP A 15 -9.09 10.27 1.54
C ASP A 15 -10.13 10.08 0.42
N ALA A 16 -11.25 10.82 0.47
CA ALA A 16 -12.25 10.84 -0.59
C ALA A 16 -11.66 11.32 -1.93
N ALA A 17 -10.85 12.38 -1.91
CA ALA A 17 -10.18 12.88 -3.12
C ALA A 17 -9.20 11.85 -3.69
N LEU A 18 -8.39 11.19 -2.85
CA LEU A 18 -7.48 10.13 -3.30
C LEU A 18 -8.24 8.96 -3.95
N ARG A 19 -9.32 8.47 -3.30
CA ARG A 19 -10.14 7.39 -3.85
C ARG A 19 -10.78 7.76 -5.18
N TYR A 20 -11.28 8.98 -5.33
CA TYR A 20 -11.84 9.47 -6.58
C TYR A 20 -10.81 9.40 -7.73
N HIS A 21 -9.55 9.73 -7.44
CA HIS A 21 -8.44 9.64 -8.39
C HIS A 21 -7.80 8.24 -8.48
N ARG A 22 -8.33 7.23 -7.78
CA ARG A 22 -7.76 5.88 -7.68
C ARG A 22 -6.31 5.87 -7.18
N ALA A 23 -5.94 6.87 -6.38
CA ALA A 23 -4.66 6.90 -5.70
C ALA A 23 -4.66 5.93 -4.52
N ILE A 24 -3.53 5.24 -4.32
CA ILE A 24 -3.33 4.36 -3.18
C ILE A 24 -2.75 5.19 -2.04
N ARG A 25 -3.46 5.27 -0.91
CA ARG A 25 -2.98 5.89 0.31
C ARG A 25 -2.19 4.86 1.12
N VAL A 26 -1.05 5.28 1.67
CA VAL A 26 -0.19 4.45 2.53
C VAL A 26 0.15 5.20 3.82
N ASP A 27 0.52 4.46 4.86
CA ASP A 27 0.71 5.00 6.20
C ASP A 27 2.17 5.40 6.51
N SER A 28 3.11 5.05 5.62
CA SER A 28 4.51 5.41 5.78
C SER A 28 5.22 5.72 4.46
N ILE A 29 6.31 6.48 4.56
CA ILE A 29 7.20 6.75 3.42
C ILE A 29 7.79 5.44 2.87
N ARG A 30 8.05 4.46 3.75
CA ARG A 30 8.57 3.15 3.33
C ARG A 30 7.58 2.43 2.42
N ASP A 31 6.32 2.33 2.83
CA ASP A 31 5.27 1.69 2.03
C ASP A 31 5.05 2.43 0.70
N MET A 32 5.20 3.76 0.69
CA MET A 32 5.13 4.56 -0.53
C MET A 32 6.24 4.18 -1.52
N LEU A 33 7.47 4.00 -1.03
CA LEU A 33 8.61 3.61 -1.86
C LEU A 33 8.50 2.16 -2.34
N ASP A 34 8.10 1.24 -1.45
CA ASP A 34 7.92 -0.18 -1.79
C ASP A 34 6.83 -0.35 -2.89
N LEU A 35 5.72 0.39 -2.78
CA LEU A 35 4.66 0.40 -3.78
C LEU A 35 5.13 1.02 -5.11
N ALA A 36 5.89 2.13 -5.04
CA ALA A 36 6.42 2.79 -6.23
C ALA A 36 7.38 1.87 -7.00
N GLU A 37 8.28 1.17 -6.30
CA GLU A 37 9.20 0.21 -6.89
C GLU A 37 8.45 -0.96 -7.55
N ALA A 38 7.45 -1.53 -6.87
CA ALA A 38 6.59 -2.56 -7.44
C ALA A 38 5.84 -2.08 -8.69
N ALA A 39 5.30 -0.86 -8.67
CA ALA A 39 4.56 -0.27 -9.78
C ALA A 39 5.45 0.01 -11.02
N MET A 40 6.74 0.32 -10.81
CA MET A 40 7.69 0.54 -11.90
C MET A 40 7.94 -0.72 -12.75
N LEU A 41 7.64 -1.91 -12.24
CA LEU A 41 7.66 -3.14 -13.04
C LEU A 41 6.63 -3.14 -14.18
N GLY A 42 5.62 -2.27 -14.13
CA GLY A 42 4.56 -2.15 -15.14
C GLY A 42 3.64 -3.37 -15.24
N SER A 43 3.78 -4.33 -14.33
CA SER A 43 2.98 -5.55 -14.25
C SER A 43 2.05 -5.45 -13.05
N PHE A 44 0.76 -5.35 -13.32
CA PHE A 44 -0.27 -5.24 -12.30
C PHE A 44 -1.11 -6.52 -12.22
N PRO A 45 -1.53 -6.94 -11.02
CA PRO A 45 -2.45 -8.06 -10.86
C PRO A 45 -3.75 -7.83 -11.66
N GLN A 46 -4.16 -8.83 -12.44
CA GLN A 46 -5.37 -8.76 -13.28
C GLN A 46 -6.64 -9.21 -12.53
N GLY A 47 -6.50 -9.60 -11.27
CA GLY A 47 -7.60 -10.09 -10.44
C GLY A 47 -7.10 -10.62 -9.10
N ASN A 48 -8.00 -11.18 -8.31
CA ASN A 48 -7.71 -11.65 -6.96
C ASN A 48 -7.13 -13.08 -6.94
N ARG A 49 -5.95 -13.25 -7.55
CA ARG A 49 -5.23 -14.54 -7.60
C ARG A 49 -3.76 -14.33 -7.25
N LEU A 50 -3.39 -14.70 -6.02
CA LEU A 50 -2.03 -14.61 -5.50
C LEU A 50 -1.48 -16.00 -5.19
N GLY A 51 -0.22 -16.26 -5.55
CA GLY A 51 0.53 -17.46 -5.16
C GLY A 51 1.86 -17.08 -4.55
N ILE A 52 2.28 -17.78 -3.50
CA ILE A 52 3.55 -17.56 -2.80
C ILE A 52 4.43 -18.80 -3.02
N ILE A 53 5.65 -18.59 -3.52
CA ILE A 53 6.65 -19.65 -3.71
C ILE A 53 7.89 -19.25 -2.91
N THR A 54 8.29 -20.11 -1.97
CA THR A 54 9.47 -19.90 -1.12
C THR A 54 10.02 -21.23 -0.63
N ILE A 55 11.33 -21.28 -0.36
CA ILE A 55 12.00 -22.44 0.24
C ILE A 55 11.90 -22.47 1.77
N SER A 56 11.44 -21.36 2.39
CA SER A 56 11.32 -21.22 3.83
C SER A 56 9.86 -21.24 4.25
N GLY A 57 9.48 -22.24 5.05
CA GLY A 57 8.13 -22.33 5.60
C GLY A 57 7.75 -21.13 6.47
N GLY A 58 8.67 -20.66 7.31
CA GLY A 58 8.43 -19.49 8.18
C GLY A 58 8.24 -18.20 7.38
N ALA A 59 9.06 -17.96 6.36
CA ALA A 59 8.87 -16.81 5.48
C ALA A 59 7.55 -16.91 4.69
N GLY A 60 7.16 -18.12 4.29
CA GLY A 60 5.88 -18.39 3.63
C GLY A 60 4.68 -17.98 4.47
N ILE A 61 4.69 -18.33 5.76
CA ILE A 61 3.62 -17.93 6.70
C ILE A 61 3.58 -16.41 6.86
N LEU A 62 4.72 -15.75 7.06
CA LEU A 62 4.75 -14.29 7.20
C LEU A 62 4.23 -13.57 5.96
N MET A 63 4.59 -14.04 4.76
CA MET A 63 4.08 -13.51 3.50
C MET A 63 2.58 -13.76 3.34
N ALA A 64 2.09 -14.95 3.72
CA ALA A 64 0.67 -15.27 3.67
C ALA A 64 -0.15 -14.40 4.64
N ASP A 65 0.34 -14.20 5.86
CA ASP A 65 -0.29 -13.34 6.87
C ASP A 65 -0.34 -11.87 6.42
N ALA A 66 0.73 -11.38 5.80
CA ALA A 66 0.76 -10.04 5.22
C ALA A 66 -0.25 -9.90 4.07
N ALA A 67 -0.33 -10.90 3.19
CA ALA A 67 -1.26 -10.92 2.07
C ALA A 67 -2.73 -11.05 2.49
N TYR A 68 -3.02 -11.75 3.59
CA TYR A 68 -4.39 -11.88 4.11
C TYR A 68 -4.93 -10.57 4.70
N LYS A 69 -4.05 -9.70 5.19
CA LYS A 69 -4.41 -8.41 5.78
C LYS A 69 -4.58 -7.28 4.77
N ALA A 70 -4.12 -7.49 3.53
CA ALA A 70 -4.21 -6.54 2.42
C ALA A 70 -5.58 -6.61 1.73
#